data_AF-A0A7X7JMA4-F1
#
_entry.id   AF-A0A7X7JMA4-F1
#
_cell.length_a   1.000
_cell.length_b   1.000
_cell.length_c   1.000
_cell.angle_alpha   90.00
_cell.angle_beta   90.00
_cell.angle_gamma   90.00
#
_symmetry.space_group_name_H-M   'P 1'
#
loop_
_entity.id
_entity.type
_entity.pdbx_description
1 polymer ?
#
loop_
_entity_poly.entity_id
_entity_poly.type
_entity_poly.pdbx_seq_one_letter_code
_entity_poly.pdbx_strand_id
1 'polypeptide(L)'
;MVSDSSSRRAAGGTSSRGSEALQRLKRGELRVEEYLETKVDRAVARLGTLVTPEQRRLLREVVWEHCLTDPVVGEYLRRLTGGDLPADVE
;
A
#
# COMPACT_ATOMS: atom_id res chain seq x y z
N MET A 1 -5.10 43.09 18.89
CA MET A 1 -4.53 42.45 17.69
C MET A 1 -4.69 40.94 17.84
N VAL A 2 -5.75 40.39 17.28
CA VAL A 2 -5.93 38.93 17.17
C VAL A 2 -6.15 38.66 15.68
N SER A 3 -5.18 38.06 15.04
CA SER A 3 -5.30 37.64 13.64
C SER A 3 -5.03 36.15 13.56
N ASP A 4 -6.12 35.50 13.26
CA ASP A 4 -6.39 34.08 13.12
C ASP A 4 -5.39 33.42 12.15
N SER A 5 -4.52 32.57 12.69
CA SER A 5 -3.71 31.65 11.90
C SER A 5 -4.59 30.48 11.46
N SER A 6 -5.31 30.68 10.36
CA SER A 6 -6.01 29.64 9.61
C SER A 6 -5.01 28.64 9.02
N SER A 7 -4.52 27.73 9.87
CA SER A 7 -3.78 26.54 9.45
C SER A 7 -4.79 25.47 9.06
N ARG A 8 -5.09 25.38 7.76
CA ARG A 8 -5.84 24.27 7.17
C ARG A 8 -5.01 22.98 7.31
N ARG A 9 -5.07 22.33 8.47
CA ARG A 9 -4.71 20.91 8.60
C ARG A 9 -5.88 20.09 8.07
N ALA A 10 -5.82 19.75 6.79
CA ALA A 10 -6.58 18.64 6.23
C ALA A 10 -6.05 17.34 6.86
N ALA A 11 -6.53 17.04 8.06
CA ALA A 11 -6.26 15.80 8.75
C ALA A 11 -7.07 14.69 8.08
N GLY A 12 -6.35 13.87 7.30
CA GLY A 12 -6.55 12.44 7.11
C GLY A 12 -7.99 11.95 7.15
N GLY A 13 -8.63 11.90 5.98
CA GLY A 13 -9.83 11.10 5.76
C GLY A 13 -9.52 9.62 5.92
N THR A 14 -9.53 9.14 7.15
CA THR A 14 -9.74 7.74 7.49
C THR A 14 -11.24 7.46 7.39
N SER A 15 -11.73 7.24 6.18
CA SER A 15 -13.09 6.75 5.96
C SER A 15 -13.08 5.71 4.84
N SER A 16 -13.11 4.44 5.25
CA SER A 16 -13.98 3.34 4.78
C SER A 16 -14.47 3.28 3.31
N ARG A 17 -13.76 3.87 2.35
CA ARG A 17 -13.86 3.57 0.92
C ARG A 17 -12.73 2.60 0.63
N GLY A 18 -13.02 1.49 -0.03
CA GLY A 18 -11.97 0.57 -0.51
C GLY A 18 -10.83 1.40 -1.08
N SER A 19 -9.63 1.23 -0.50
CA SER A 19 -8.43 2.00 -0.83
C SER A 19 -8.42 2.27 -2.34
N GLU A 20 -8.30 3.52 -2.78
CA GLU A 20 -8.34 3.87 -4.21
C GLU A 20 -7.43 2.96 -5.05
N ALA A 21 -6.22 2.66 -4.54
CA ALA A 21 -5.31 1.67 -5.12
C ALA A 21 -5.92 0.26 -5.30
N LEU A 22 -6.74 -0.22 -4.37
CA LEU A 22 -7.47 -1.49 -4.48
C LEU A 22 -8.59 -1.41 -5.53
N GLN A 23 -9.25 -0.26 -5.68
CA GLN A 23 -10.24 -0.07 -6.74
C GLN A 23 -9.58 -0.02 -8.12
N ARG A 24 -8.42 0.64 -8.23
CA ARG A 24 -7.60 0.64 -9.45
C ARG A 24 -7.10 -0.77 -9.80
N LEU A 25 -6.64 -1.54 -8.81
CA LEU A 25 -6.28 -2.95 -8.97
C LEU A 25 -7.46 -3.78 -9.49
N LYS A 26 -8.66 -3.62 -8.89
CA LYS A 26 -9.89 -4.29 -9.35
C LYS A 26 -10.28 -3.96 -10.79
N ARG A 27 -9.96 -2.76 -11.26
CA ARG A 27 -10.24 -2.31 -12.63
C ARG A 27 -9.14 -2.69 -13.63
N GLY A 28 -8.05 -3.31 -13.18
CA GLY A 28 -6.88 -3.59 -14.03
C GLY A 28 -6.06 -2.34 -14.37
N GLU A 29 -6.23 -1.23 -13.64
CA GLU A 29 -5.47 0.02 -13.85
C GLU A 29 -4.20 0.11 -12.98
N LEU A 30 -3.92 -0.96 -12.23
CA LEU A 30 -2.79 -1.11 -11.33
C LEU A 30 -2.43 -2.58 -11.30
N ARG A 31 -1.14 -2.90 -11.45
CA ARG A 31 -0.66 -4.28 -11.31
C ARG A 31 -0.61 -4.70 -9.85
N VAL A 32 -0.61 -6.00 -9.61
CA VAL A 32 -0.52 -6.57 -8.25
C VAL A 32 0.76 -6.14 -7.56
N GLU A 33 1.84 -6.12 -8.32
CA GLU A 33 3.16 -5.70 -7.91
C GLU A 33 3.11 -4.24 -7.42
N GLU A 34 2.64 -3.32 -8.25
CA GLU A 34 2.55 -1.89 -7.91
C GLU A 34 1.68 -1.63 -6.68
N TYR A 35 0.59 -2.41 -6.54
CA TYR A 35 -0.26 -2.38 -5.37
C TYR A 35 0.48 -2.82 -4.11
N LEU A 36 1.12 -3.99 -4.16
CA LEU A 36 1.86 -4.56 -3.04
C LEU A 36 3.04 -3.67 -2.66
N GLU A 37 3.73 -3.06 -3.62
CA GLU A 37 4.91 -2.22 -3.38
C GLU A 37 4.50 -1.01 -2.55
N THR A 38 3.40 -0.36 -2.93
CA THR A 38 2.80 0.75 -2.19
C THR A 38 2.40 0.33 -0.76
N LYS A 39 1.92 -0.90 -0.57
CA LYS A 39 1.53 -1.42 0.76
C LYS A 39 2.74 -1.73 1.63
N VAL A 40 3.76 -2.38 1.07
CA VAL A 40 5.02 -2.67 1.75
C VAL A 40 5.70 -1.36 2.16
N ASP A 41 5.73 -0.36 1.28
CA ASP A 41 6.30 0.95 1.58
C ASP A 41 5.62 1.65 2.75
N ARG A 42 4.29 1.65 2.77
CA ARG A 42 3.54 2.22 3.89
C ARG A 42 3.75 1.43 5.18
N ALA A 43 3.86 0.10 5.10
CA ALA A 43 4.10 -0.74 6.26
C ALA A 43 5.51 -0.50 6.85
N VAL A 44 6.53 -0.47 6.00
CA VAL A 44 7.92 -0.27 6.39
C VAL A 44 8.18 1.17 6.83
N ALA A 45 7.50 2.17 6.25
CA ALA A 45 7.57 3.56 6.69
C ALA A 45 7.11 3.73 8.16
N ARG A 46 6.15 2.92 8.62
CA ARG A 46 5.65 2.96 10.01
C ARG A 46 6.68 2.51 11.05
N LEU A 47 7.74 1.82 10.63
CA LEU A 47 8.86 1.49 11.51
C LEU A 47 9.65 2.75 11.94
N GLY A 48 9.44 3.88 11.26
CA GLY A 48 9.87 5.19 11.75
C GLY A 48 11.37 5.24 12.03
N THR A 49 11.76 5.67 13.23
CA THR A 49 13.16 5.74 13.69
C THR A 49 13.65 4.45 14.36
N LEU A 50 12.82 3.41 14.46
CA LEU A 50 13.18 2.13 15.10
C LEU A 50 14.22 1.33 14.29
N VAL A 51 14.33 1.64 13.01
CA VAL A 51 15.24 1.00 12.07
C VAL A 51 16.02 2.05 11.29
N THR A 52 17.30 1.75 11.04
CA THR A 52 18.13 2.62 10.19
C THR A 52 17.58 2.64 8.75
N PRO A 53 17.94 3.65 7.93
CA PRO A 53 17.54 3.66 6.52
C PRO A 53 17.94 2.39 5.77
N GLU A 54 19.12 1.84 6.08
CA GLU A 54 19.61 0.61 5.47
C GLU A 54 18.79 -0.62 5.88
N GLN A 55 18.53 -0.77 7.18
CA GLN A 55 17.66 -1.85 7.68
C GLN A 55 16.24 -1.76 7.11
N ARG A 56 15.73 -0.54 6.95
CA ARG A 56 14.43 -0.28 6.33
C ARG A 56 14.40 -0.75 4.88
N ARG A 57 15.45 -0.46 4.11
CA ARG A 57 15.58 -0.91 2.72
C ARG A 57 15.60 -2.44 2.66
N LEU A 58 16.44 -3.09 3.46
CA LEU A 58 16.52 -4.55 3.53
C LEU A 58 15.17 -5.17 3.94
N LEU A 59 14.48 -4.60 4.93
CA LEU A 59 13.15 -5.05 5.34
C LEU A 59 12.12 -4.90 4.22
N ARG A 60 12.16 -3.79 3.47
CA ARG A 60 11.30 -3.61 2.29
C ARG A 60 11.55 -4.73 1.27
N GLU A 61 12.80 -4.97 0.90
CA GLU A 61 13.18 -6.00 -0.08
C GLU A 61 12.70 -7.40 0.36
N VAL A 62 12.98 -7.80 1.60
CA VAL A 62 12.58 -9.13 2.12
C VAL A 62 11.07 -9.28 2.19
N VAL A 63 10.36 -8.28 2.71
CA VAL A 63 8.89 -8.31 2.84
C VAL A 63 8.24 -8.33 1.47
N TRP A 64 8.77 -7.55 0.53
CA TRP A 64 8.32 -7.52 -0.85
C TRP A 64 8.44 -8.88 -1.53
N GLU A 65 9.62 -9.50 -1.49
CA GLU A 65 9.85 -10.83 -2.07
C GLU A 65 8.93 -11.90 -1.44
N HIS A 66 8.73 -11.85 -0.13
CA HIS A 66 7.78 -12.75 0.53
C HIS A 66 6.35 -12.50 0.08
N CYS A 67 5.91 -11.25 -0.05
CA CYS A 67 4.55 -10.94 -0.51
C CYS A 67 4.26 -11.43 -1.92
N LEU A 68 5.26 -11.46 -2.82
CA LEU A 68 5.09 -11.96 -4.19
C LEU A 68 5.03 -13.50 -4.25
N THR A 69 5.69 -14.18 -3.33
CA THR A 69 5.83 -15.64 -3.35
C THR A 69 4.86 -16.35 -2.39
N ASP A 70 4.24 -15.62 -1.45
CA ASP A 70 3.32 -16.18 -0.47
C ASP A 70 1.94 -16.50 -1.10
N PRO A 71 1.55 -17.79 -1.14
CA PRO A 71 0.26 -18.21 -1.71
C PRO A 71 -0.94 -17.64 -0.95
N VAL A 72 -0.79 -17.30 0.34
CA VAL A 72 -1.84 -16.69 1.17
C VAL A 72 -2.11 -15.26 0.72
N VAL A 73 -1.07 -14.50 0.39
CA VAL A 73 -1.20 -13.13 -0.13
C VAL A 73 -1.91 -13.16 -1.48
N GLY A 74 -1.52 -14.07 -2.37
CA GLY A 74 -2.20 -14.26 -3.65
C GLY A 74 -3.70 -14.61 -3.49
N GLU A 75 -4.01 -15.54 -2.60
CA GLU A 75 -5.41 -15.93 -2.31
C GLU A 75 -6.23 -14.78 -1.71
N TYR A 76 -5.63 -14.02 -0.79
CA TYR A 76 -6.27 -12.84 -0.21
C TYR A 76 -6.59 -11.80 -1.28
N LEU A 77 -5.65 -11.54 -2.19
CA LEU A 77 -5.86 -10.60 -3.29
C LEU A 77 -6.95 -11.09 -4.26
N ARG A 78 -6.97 -12.38 -4.62
CA ARG A 78 -8.06 -12.95 -5.44
C ARG A 78 -9.43 -12.76 -4.82
N ARG A 79 -9.57 -13.02 -3.52
CA ARG A 79 -10.84 -12.81 -2.79
C ARG A 79 -11.24 -11.35 -2.78
N LEU A 80 -10.28 -10.46 -2.63
CA LEU A 80 -10.54 -9.03 -2.66
C LEU A 80 -10.91 -8.54 -4.05
N THR A 81 -10.29 -9.05 -5.12
CA THR A 81 -10.55 -8.62 -6.50
C THR A 81 -11.76 -9.31 -7.14
N GLY A 82 -12.23 -10.42 -6.58
CA GLY A 82 -13.42 -11.15 -7.08
C GLY A 82 -13.09 -12.36 -7.95
N GLY A 83 -11.89 -12.91 -7.84
CA GLY A 83 -11.47 -14.16 -8.49
C GLY A 83 -10.39 -13.96 -9.54
N ASP A 84 -10.48 -12.88 -10.32
CA ASP A 84 -9.46 -12.52 -11.31
C ASP A 84 -8.50 -11.49 -10.73
N LEU A 85 -7.26 -11.92 -10.51
CA LEU A 85 -6.15 -10.98 -10.49
C LEU A 85 -5.86 -10.65 -11.95
N PRO A 86 -5.86 -9.36 -12.35
CA PRO A 86 -5.49 -9.02 -13.71
C PRO A 86 -4.09 -9.57 -13.97
N ALA A 87 -4.00 -10.56 -14.86
CA ALA A 87 -2.73 -10.99 -15.42
C ALA A 87 -2.14 -9.80 -16.16
N ASP A 88 -0.85 -9.56 -15.96
CA ASP A 88 -0.01 -8.51 -16.54
C ASP A 88 -0.73 -7.61 -17.56
N VAL A 89 -1.01 -6.37 -17.17
CA VAL A 89 -1.48 -5.33 -18.08
C VAL A 89 -0.34 -5.04 -19.05
N GLU A 90 -0.34 -5.64 -20.25
CA GLU A 90 0.63 -5.39 -21.33
C GLU A 90 0.82 -3.89 -21.62
#